data_AF-A0A1I0NRR5-F1
#
_entry.id   AF-A0A1I0NRR5-F1
#
_cell.length_a   1.000
_cell.length_b   1.000
_cell.length_c   1.000
_cell.angle_alpha   90.00
_cell.angle_beta   90.00
_cell.angle_gamma   90.00
#
_symmetry.space_group_name_H-M   'P 1'
#
loop_
_entity.id
_entity.type
_entity.pdbx_description
1 polymer ?
#
loop_
_entity_poly.entity_id
_entity_poly.type
_entity_poly.pdbx_seq_one_letter_code
_entity_poly.pdbx_strand_id
1 'polypeptide(L)'
;MRFIAMLTLMAGPVAAEDWSPLITDDAIYGALAGRTLIYDAYTRQQFGADGSTQYITERFSEGRWAARDGQYCSQWPPSDGWTCYYIELNESAVKFISPDRTESVGTYRK
;
A
#
# COMPACT_ATOMS: atom_id res chain seq x y z
N MET A 1 -45.49 32.40 14.35
CA MET A 1 -45.40 30.99 13.95
C MET A 1 -43.99 30.76 13.38
N ARG A 2 -43.05 30.22 14.17
CA ARG A 2 -41.68 29.95 13.70
C ARG A 2 -41.65 28.54 13.11
N PHE A 3 -41.54 28.43 11.79
CA PHE A 3 -41.31 27.15 11.11
C PHE A 3 -39.86 26.73 11.34
N ILE A 4 -39.65 25.67 12.14
CA ILE A 4 -38.36 25.01 12.27
C ILE A 4 -38.23 24.07 11.06
N ALA A 5 -37.42 24.47 10.08
CA ALA A 5 -37.03 23.61 8.98
C ALA A 5 -36.04 22.56 9.51
N MET A 6 -36.49 21.31 9.59
CA MET A 6 -35.66 20.15 9.92
C MET A 6 -34.74 19.87 8.72
N LEU A 7 -33.44 20.04 8.90
CA LEU A 7 -32.44 19.72 7.88
C LEU A 7 -32.17 18.21 7.94
N THR A 8 -32.82 17.45 7.05
CA THR A 8 -32.58 16.01 6.90
C THR A 8 -31.23 15.80 6.20
N LEU A 9 -30.17 15.50 6.94
CA LEU A 9 -28.91 15.03 6.37
C LEU A 9 -29.16 13.67 5.72
N MET A 10 -29.16 13.62 4.38
CA MET A 10 -29.00 12.36 3.64
C MET A 10 -27.57 11.86 3.88
N ALA A 11 -27.40 10.94 4.82
CA ALA A 11 -26.22 10.10 4.90
C ALA A 11 -26.27 9.09 3.75
N GLY A 12 -25.66 9.44 2.61
CA GLY A 12 -25.39 8.47 1.55
C GLY A 12 -24.42 7.39 2.06
N PRO A 13 -24.52 6.14 1.59
CA PRO A 13 -23.58 5.10 1.97
C PRO A 13 -22.20 5.52 1.49
N VAL A 14 -21.29 5.76 2.44
CA VAL A 14 -19.86 5.76 2.16
C VAL A 14 -19.55 4.32 1.77
N ALA A 15 -19.25 4.08 0.50
CA ALA A 15 -18.67 2.82 0.07
C ALA A 15 -17.30 2.73 0.77
N ALA A 16 -17.26 2.02 1.89
CA ALA A 16 -15.99 1.58 2.45
C ALA A 16 -15.39 0.64 1.41
N GLU A 17 -14.28 1.03 0.80
CA GLU A 17 -13.50 0.08 0.01
C GLU A 17 -13.14 -1.09 0.94
N ASP A 18 -13.47 -2.32 0.54
CA ASP A 18 -13.20 -3.51 1.32
C ASP A 18 -11.69 -3.82 1.31
N TRP A 19 -10.97 -3.17 2.21
CA TRP A 19 -9.56 -3.40 2.47
C TRP A 19 -9.38 -4.62 3.39
N SER A 20 -8.64 -5.62 2.91
CA SER A 20 -8.34 -6.86 3.64
C SER A 20 -6.89 -6.83 4.15
N PRO A 21 -6.64 -6.91 5.46
CA PRO A 21 -5.27 -6.94 5.99
C PRO A 21 -4.54 -8.22 5.58
N LEU A 22 -3.29 -8.08 5.17
CA LEU A 22 -2.38 -9.21 4.94
C LEU A 22 -1.51 -9.40 6.18
N ILE A 23 -1.78 -10.46 6.95
CA ILE A 23 -1.13 -10.73 8.24
C ILE A 23 -0.13 -11.89 8.21
N THR A 24 0.03 -12.55 7.05
CA THR A 24 0.98 -13.65 6.87
C THR A 24 1.98 -13.33 5.78
N ASP A 25 3.21 -13.84 5.96
CA ASP A 25 4.30 -13.61 5.00
C ASP A 25 3.96 -14.18 3.62
N ASP A 26 3.36 -15.38 3.56
CA ASP A 26 2.93 -16.01 2.31
C ASP A 26 1.90 -15.16 1.54
N ALA A 27 0.96 -14.51 2.26
CA ALA A 27 -0.03 -13.65 1.63
C ALA A 27 0.62 -12.38 1.05
N ILE A 28 1.59 -11.80 1.77
CA ILE A 28 2.36 -10.64 1.30
C ILE A 28 3.20 -11.00 0.08
N TYR A 29 3.89 -12.15 0.11
CA TYR A 29 4.61 -12.64 -1.07
C TYR A 29 3.67 -12.89 -2.25
N GLY A 30 2.49 -13.48 -2.02
CA GLY A 30 1.48 -13.68 -3.06
C GLY A 30 0.96 -12.38 -3.68
N ALA A 31 0.86 -11.31 -2.89
CA ALA A 31 0.43 -9.99 -3.36
C ALA A 31 1.52 -9.24 -4.13
N LEU A 32 2.79 -9.33 -3.70
CA LEU A 32 3.84 -8.46 -4.22
C LEU A 32 4.83 -9.14 -5.18
N ALA A 33 5.16 -10.41 -4.97
CA ALA A 33 6.26 -11.05 -5.71
C ALA A 33 6.02 -11.06 -7.23
N GLY A 34 6.97 -10.50 -7.98
CA GLY A 34 6.89 -10.38 -9.44
C GLY A 34 5.91 -9.31 -9.93
N ARG A 35 5.31 -8.50 -9.04
CA ARG A 35 4.31 -7.49 -9.39
C ARG A 35 4.92 -6.10 -9.49
N THR A 36 4.18 -5.20 -10.14
CA THR A 36 4.50 -3.77 -10.21
C THR A 36 3.31 -2.99 -9.70
N LEU A 37 3.57 -2.06 -8.79
CA LEU A 37 2.59 -1.09 -8.30
C LEU A 37 2.83 0.28 -8.93
N ILE A 38 1.75 0.96 -9.28
CA ILE A 38 1.71 2.31 -9.86
C ILE A 38 1.07 3.24 -8.82
N TYR A 39 1.79 4.30 -8.46
CA TYR A 39 1.32 5.33 -7.52
C TYR A 39 0.79 6.55 -8.26
N ASP A 40 1.42 6.90 -9.38
CA ASP A 40 0.99 7.97 -10.29
C ASP A 40 1.57 7.73 -11.70
N ALA A 41 1.46 8.72 -12.59
CA ALA A 41 1.92 8.62 -13.98
C ALA A 41 3.45 8.39 -14.13
N TYR A 42 4.24 8.77 -13.12
CA TYR A 42 5.70 8.76 -13.16
C TYR A 42 6.32 7.91 -12.05
N THR A 43 5.53 7.55 -11.03
CA THR A 43 5.97 6.80 -9.86
C THR A 43 5.47 5.37 -9.90
N ARG A 44 6.40 4.42 -9.92
CA ARG A 44 6.09 2.99 -9.82
C ARG A 44 7.12 2.24 -8.99
N GLN A 45 6.68 1.15 -8.37
CA GLN A 45 7.55 0.23 -7.65
C GLN A 45 7.44 -1.17 -8.24
N GLN A 46 8.58 -1.80 -8.52
CA GLN A 46 8.66 -3.18 -8.98
C GLN A 46 9.18 -4.07 -7.86
N PHE A 47 8.54 -5.21 -7.65
CA PHE A 47 8.90 -6.18 -6.62
C PHE A 47 9.36 -7.46 -7.30
N GLY A 48 10.66 -7.73 -7.26
CA GLY A 48 11.24 -8.99 -7.72
C GLY A 48 10.89 -10.14 -6.77
N ALA A 49 10.65 -11.33 -7.33
CA ALA A 49 10.38 -12.54 -6.54
C ALA A 49 11.60 -13.01 -5.71
N ASP A 50 12.80 -12.52 -6.03
CA ASP A 50 14.05 -12.75 -5.31
C ASP A 50 14.27 -11.78 -4.12
N GLY A 51 13.27 -10.94 -3.82
CA GLY A 51 13.36 -9.92 -2.79
C GLY A 51 14.12 -8.67 -3.23
N SER A 52 14.36 -8.47 -4.53
CA SER A 52 14.79 -7.16 -5.07
C SER A 52 13.59 -6.22 -5.22
N THR A 53 13.79 -4.92 -5.02
CA THR A 53 12.74 -3.92 -5.29
C THR A 53 13.34 -2.68 -5.94
N GLN A 54 12.60 -2.08 -6.86
CA GLN A 54 12.99 -0.87 -7.57
C GLN A 54 11.90 0.17 -7.42
N TYR A 55 12.25 1.35 -6.91
CA TYR A 55 11.37 2.51 -6.86
C TYR A 55 11.77 3.48 -7.97
N ILE A 56 10.87 3.65 -8.93
CA ILE A 56 11.12 4.38 -10.17
C ILE A 56 10.31 5.66 -10.14
N THR A 57 11.02 6.77 -10.04
CA THR A 57 10.53 8.14 -10.22
C THR A 57 11.50 8.87 -11.16
N GLU A 58 11.60 10.19 -11.08
CA GLU A 58 12.75 10.93 -11.65
C GLU A 58 14.09 10.43 -11.12
N ARG A 59 14.13 9.96 -9.86
CA ARG A 59 15.30 9.31 -9.26
C ARG A 59 15.01 7.83 -9.04
N PHE A 60 15.77 7.01 -9.75
CA PHE A 60 15.78 5.57 -9.57
C PHE A 60 16.41 5.19 -8.22
N SER A 61 15.78 4.28 -7.50
CA SER A 61 16.32 3.67 -6.28
C SER A 61 16.15 2.16 -6.33
N GLU A 62 17.20 1.42 -5.98
CA GLU A 62 17.18 -0.03 -5.83
C GLU A 62 17.29 -0.39 -4.35
N GLY A 63 16.61 -1.44 -3.94
CA GLY A 63 16.61 -1.91 -2.58
C GLY A 63 16.24 -3.38 -2.48
N ARG A 64 16.03 -3.81 -1.25
CA ARG A 64 15.58 -5.16 -0.91
C ARG A 64 14.23 -5.09 -0.22
N TRP A 65 13.43 -6.12 -0.41
CA TRP A 65 12.19 -6.31 0.32
C TRP A 65 12.05 -7.75 0.79
N ALA A 66 11.28 -7.94 1.86
CA ALA A 66 10.90 -9.23 2.38
C ALA A 66 9.60 -9.08 3.17
N ALA A 67 8.82 -10.16 3.27
CA ALA A 67 7.80 -10.25 4.29
C ALA A 67 8.44 -10.74 5.60
N ARG A 68 8.09 -10.12 6.73
CA ARG A 68 8.56 -10.51 8.07
C ARG A 68 7.47 -10.24 9.08
N ASP A 69 7.09 -11.25 9.85
CA ASP A 69 6.10 -11.14 10.93
C ASP A 69 4.77 -10.50 10.46
N GLY A 70 4.32 -10.85 9.24
CA GLY A 70 3.08 -10.32 8.68
C GLY A 70 3.18 -8.85 8.23
N GLN A 71 4.39 -8.35 7.99
CA GLN A 71 4.64 -7.01 7.48
C GLN A 71 5.49 -7.04 6.22
N TYR A 72 5.28 -6.06 5.36
CA TYR A 72 6.22 -5.76 4.29
C TYR A 72 7.36 -4.94 4.85
N CYS A 73 8.57 -5.45 4.74
CA CYS A 73 9.78 -4.75 5.13
C CYS A 73 10.61 -4.42 3.89
N SER A 74 11.17 -3.21 3.85
CA SER A 74 12.08 -2.77 2.80
C SER A 74 13.34 -2.14 3.35
N GLN A 75 14.43 -2.29 2.61
CA GLN A 75 15.74 -1.75 2.91
C GLN A 75 16.24 -1.01 1.66
N TRP A 76 16.67 0.23 1.86
CA TRP A 76 17.07 1.12 0.78
C TRP A 76 18.44 1.74 1.09
N PRO A 77 19.49 1.38 0.34
CA PRO A 77 20.79 2.03 0.46
C PRO A 77 20.69 3.56 0.36
N PRO A 78 21.54 4.30 1.11
CA PRO A 78 22.67 3.83 1.90
C PRO A 78 22.29 3.30 3.30
N SER A 79 21.00 3.18 3.63
CA SER A 79 20.58 2.61 4.91
C SER A 79 20.67 1.08 4.88
N ASP A 80 21.30 0.51 5.92
CA ASP A 80 21.26 -0.93 6.20
C ASP A 80 20.04 -1.33 7.05
N GLY A 81 19.22 -0.36 7.48
CA GLY A 81 18.01 -0.59 8.26
C GLY A 81 16.85 -1.09 7.41
N TRP A 82 16.07 -2.02 7.98
CA TRP A 82 14.77 -2.43 7.43
C TRP A 82 13.66 -1.59 8.03
N THR A 83 12.79 -1.06 7.18
CA THR A 83 11.56 -0.37 7.57
C THR A 83 10.37 -1.23 7.20
N CYS A 84 9.52 -1.52 8.18
CA CYS A 84 8.37 -2.42 8.02
C CYS A 84 7.03 -1.66 8.07
N TYR A 85 6.08 -2.16 7.30
CA TYR A 85 4.76 -1.59 7.09
C TYR A 85 3.72 -2.72 7.15
N TYR A 86 2.57 -2.43 7.73
CA TYR A 86 1.39 -3.27 7.55
C TYR A 86 0.87 -3.10 6.13
N ILE A 87 0.24 -4.14 5.60
CA ILE A 87 -0.39 -4.10 4.27
C ILE A 87 -1.86 -4.44 4.38
N GLU A 88 -2.67 -3.67 3.66
CA GLU A 88 -4.02 -4.04 3.29
C GLU A 88 -4.12 -4.17 1.77
N LEU A 89 -4.99 -5.07 1.32
CA LEU A 89 -5.21 -5.36 -0.09
C LEU A 89 -6.70 -5.14 -0.41
N ASN A 90 -6.98 -4.55 -1.56
CA ASN A 90 -8.30 -4.64 -2.19
C ASN A 90 -8.15 -5.32 -3.57
N GLU A 91 -9.23 -5.39 -4.35
CA GLU A 91 -9.23 -6.09 -5.64
C GLU A 91 -8.15 -5.62 -6.64
N SER A 92 -7.70 -4.37 -6.57
CA SER A 92 -6.81 -3.77 -7.58
C SER A 92 -5.63 -2.97 -7.01
N ALA A 93 -5.54 -2.84 -5.69
CA ALA A 93 -4.56 -2.00 -5.04
C ALA A 93 -4.04 -2.59 -3.73
N VAL A 94 -2.86 -2.14 -3.37
CA VAL A 94 -2.15 -2.45 -2.13
C VAL A 94 -1.96 -1.15 -1.37
N LYS A 95 -2.39 -1.13 -0.11
CA LYS A 95 -2.17 -0.03 0.83
C LYS A 95 -1.07 -0.44 1.81
N PHE A 96 -0.05 0.40 1.91
CA PHE A 96 1.04 0.29 2.88
C PHE A 96 0.77 1.26 4.02
N ILE A 97 0.87 0.78 5.25
CA ILE A 97 0.58 1.54 6.46
C ILE A 97 1.83 1.54 7.34
N SER A 98 2.44 2.71 7.51
CA SER A 98 3.63 2.88 8.38
C SER A 98 3.27 2.83 9.87
N PRO A 99 4.27 2.70 10.76
CA PRO A 99 4.04 2.70 12.22
C PRO A 99 3.32 3.97 12.74
N ASP A 100 3.52 5.11 12.08
CA ASP A 100 2.85 6.38 12.40
C ASP A 100 1.46 6.52 11.75
N ARG A 101 0.96 5.46 11.11
CA ARG A 101 -0.34 5.39 10.43
C ARG A 101 -0.44 6.21 9.14
N THR A 102 0.67 6.68 8.59
CA THR A 102 0.68 7.22 7.23
C THR A 102 0.39 6.11 6.22
N GLU A 103 -0.48 6.40 5.25
CA GLU A 103 -0.90 5.43 4.24
C GLU A 103 -0.34 5.80 2.86
N SER A 104 0.08 4.79 2.11
CA SER A 104 0.45 4.92 0.70
C SER A 104 -0.22 3.82 -0.09
N VAL A 105 -0.92 4.17 -1.17
CA VAL A 105 -1.68 3.21 -1.98
C VAL A 105 -1.06 3.09 -3.36
N GLY A 106 -0.68 1.87 -3.74
CA GLY A 106 -0.21 1.51 -5.07
C GLY A 106 -1.23 0.63 -5.78
N THR A 107 -1.54 0.91 -7.04
CA THR A 107 -2.43 0.09 -7.87
C THR A 107 -1.63 -0.92 -8.67
N TYR A 108 -2.14 -2.13 -8.89
CA TYR A 108 -1.45 -3.08 -9.74
C TYR A 108 -1.36 -2.55 -11.17
N ARG A 109 -0.16 -2.64 -11.76
CA ARG A 109 -0.02 -2.42 -13.20
C ARG A 109 -0.86 -3.47 -13.93
N LYS A 110 -1.77 -3.00 -14.77
CA LYS A 110 -2.62 -3.82 -15.65
C LYS A 110 -1.79 -4.65 -16.64
#